data_AF-A0ABD0P960-F1
#
_entry.id   AF-A0ABD0P960-F1
#
_cell.length_a   1.000
_cell.length_b   1.000
_cell.length_c   1.000
_cell.angle_alpha   90.00
_cell.angle_beta   90.00
_cell.angle_gamma   90.00
#
_symmetry.space_group_name_H-M   'P 1'
#
loop_
_entity.id
_entity.type
_entity.pdbx_description
1 polymer ?
#
loop_
_entity_poly.entity_id
_entity_poly.type
_entity_poly.pdbx_seq_one_letter_code
_entity_poly.pdbx_strand_id
1 'polypeptide(L)' 'VVDLNLGIIKDMEVIELNKRSSGQAFEVILRPPSFDGQREFHPTFPPRRDPSLEEIQKKLDAAEERRK' A
#
# COMPACT_ATOMS: atom_id res chain seq x y z
N VAL A 1 -6.23 -17.00 28.23
CA VAL A 1 -6.57 -15.56 28.26
C VAL A 1 -5.27 -14.82 28.06
N VAL A 2 -5.09 -14.10 26.96
CA VAL A 2 -3.88 -13.30 26.76
C VAL A 2 -3.98 -12.11 27.71
N ASP A 3 -3.06 -12.02 28.66
CA ASP A 3 -3.05 -10.95 29.65
C ASP A 3 -2.59 -9.65 28.98
N LEU A 4 -3.50 -8.66 28.94
CA LEU A 4 -3.26 -7.34 28.34
C LEU A 4 -2.65 -6.36 29.35
N ASN A 5 -2.32 -6.80 30.57
CA ASN A 5 -1.69 -5.97 31.59
C ASN A 5 -0.15 -5.83 31.45
N LEU A 6 0.40 -5.96 30.23
CA LEU A 6 1.71 -5.40 29.85
C LEU A 6 1.66 -3.84 29.77
N GLY A 7 0.75 -3.24 30.54
CA GLY A 7 0.17 -1.92 30.36
C GLY A 7 1.00 -0.76 30.88
N ILE A 8 2.32 -0.74 30.64
CA ILE A 8 3.09 0.51 30.53
C ILE A 8 4.21 0.34 29.48
N ILE A 9 3.86 -0.08 28.26
CA ILE A 9 4.65 0.37 27.10
C ILE A 9 4.01 1.70 26.72
N LYS A 10 4.59 2.82 27.19
CA LYS A 10 4.10 4.20 26.95
C LYS A 10 3.87 4.53 25.46
N ASP A 11 4.37 3.69 24.57
CA ASP A 11 4.39 3.88 23.13
C ASP A 11 3.55 2.84 22.33
N MET A 12 2.77 1.96 22.99
CA MET A 12 1.95 0.94 22.28
C MET A 12 0.47 1.35 22.15
N GLU A 13 0.00 1.52 20.92
CA GLU A 13 -1.38 1.76 20.52
C GLU A 13 -1.91 0.59 19.67
N VAL A 14 -3.19 0.23 19.84
CA VAL A 14 -3.85 -0.85 19.08
C VAL A 14 -5.12 -0.31 18.44
N ILE A 15 -5.22 -0.41 17.12
CA ILE A 15 -6.39 0.01 16.32
C ILE A 15 -7.09 -1.24 15.78
N GLU A 16 -8.34 -1.47 16.19
CA GLU A 16 -9.12 -2.58 15.67
C GLU A 16 -9.53 -2.35 14.21
N LEU A 17 -9.37 -3.35 13.35
CA LEU A 17 -9.70 -3.24 11.92
C LEU A 17 -10.99 -4.00 11.58
N ASN A 18 -10.97 -5.33 11.66
CA ASN A 18 -12.08 -6.17 11.22
C ASN A 18 -12.27 -7.37 12.14
N LYS A 19 -13.53 -7.74 12.37
CA LYS A 19 -13.91 -8.93 13.12
C LYS A 19 -14.90 -9.75 12.30
N ARG A 20 -14.63 -11.04 12.16
CA ARG A 20 -15.47 -12.01 11.44
C ARG A 20 -15.52 -13.32 12.23
N SER A 21 -16.43 -14.24 11.86
CA SER A 21 -16.57 -15.53 12.55
C SER A 21 -15.28 -16.35 12.57
N SER A 22 -14.42 -16.20 11.56
CA SER A 22 -13.14 -16.89 11.46
C SER A 22 -11.97 -16.17 12.15
N GLY A 23 -12.17 -14.99 12.73
CA GLY A 23 -11.11 -14.30 13.47
C GLY A 23 -11.19 -12.77 13.41
N GLN A 24 -10.10 -12.14 13.85
CA GLN A 24 -10.03 -10.69 14.06
C GLN A 24 -8.71 -10.15 13.49
N ALA A 25 -8.72 -8.89 13.07
CA ALA A 25 -7.57 -8.15 12.56
C ALA A 25 -7.49 -6.79 13.27
N PHE A 26 -6.26 -6.37 13.57
CA PHE A 26 -5.95 -5.11 14.24
C PHE A 26 -4.55 -4.64 13.80
N GLU A 27 -4.31 -3.34 13.92
CA GLU A 27 -3.00 -2.71 13.73
C GLU A 27 -2.38 -2.41 15.10
N VAL A 28 -1.08 -2.65 15.25
CA VAL A 28 -0.33 -2.32 16.47
C VAL A 28 0.74 -1.30 16.13
N ILE A 29 0.65 -0.14 16.75
CA ILE A 29 1.59 0.98 16.59
C ILE A 29 2.44 1.02 17.85
N LEU A 30 3.73 0.68 17.73
CA LEU A 30 4.69 0.74 18.85
C LEU A 30 5.43 2.08 18.93
N ARG A 31 5.26 2.92 17.92
CA ARG A 31 5.80 4.26 17.83
C ARG A 31 4.97 5.02 16.79
N PRO A 32 4.40 6.19 17.13
CA PRO A 32 3.69 6.98 16.14
C PRO A 32 4.67 7.37 15.01
N PRO A 33 4.19 7.51 13.77
CA PRO A 33 5.02 7.99 12.68
C PRO A 33 5.65 9.34 13.10
N SER A 34 6.95 9.51 12.88
CA SER A 34 7.66 10.74 13.25
C SER A 34 7.25 11.97 12.42
N PHE A 35 6.35 11.76 11.46
CA PHE A 35 5.80 12.76 10.56
C PHE A 35 4.30 12.52 10.45
N ASP A 36 3.50 13.50 10.86
CA ASP A 36 2.02 13.45 10.80
C ASP A 36 1.48 13.60 9.37
N GLY A 37 2.34 13.91 8.40
CA GLY A 37 1.95 13.99 7.01
C GLY A 37 1.83 12.60 6.39
N GLN A 38 0.79 12.42 5.58
CA GLN A 38 0.81 11.44 4.49
C GLN A 38 2.21 11.45 3.86
N ARG A 39 2.78 10.28 3.54
CA ARG A 39 4.01 10.24 2.74
C ARG A 39 3.78 11.18 1.56
N GLU A 40 4.44 12.34 1.56
CA GLU A 40 4.47 13.20 0.39
C GLU A 40 5.37 12.49 -0.60
N PHE A 41 4.80 11.45 -1.22
CA PHE A 41 5.30 10.98 -2.48
C PHE A 41 5.06 12.15 -3.41
N HIS A 42 6.07 12.98 -3.59
CA HIS A 42 6.17 13.85 -4.75
C HIS A 42 6.66 12.91 -5.85
N PRO A 43 5.78 12.27 -6.64
CA PRO A 43 6.29 11.53 -7.76
C PRO A 43 6.87 12.63 -8.67
N THR A 44 8.20 12.66 -8.79
CA THR A 44 8.88 13.46 -9.83
C THR A 44 8.40 13.09 -11.24
N PHE A 45 7.57 12.05 -11.34
CA PHE A 45 6.93 11.55 -12.53
C PHE A 45 5.41 11.62 -12.37
N PRO A 46 4.66 12.12 -13.37
CA PRO A 46 3.21 11.95 -13.35
C PRO A 46 2.85 10.46 -13.23
N PRO A 47 1.73 10.11 -12.58
CA PRO A 47 1.22 8.74 -12.58
C PRO A 47 1.24 8.20 -14.00
N ARG A 48 1.91 7.06 -14.21
CA ARG A 48 1.93 6.43 -15.53
C ARG A 48 0.50 6.07 -15.87
N ARG A 49 0.02 6.59 -17.00
CA ARG A 49 -1.25 6.13 -17.57
C ARG A 49 -1.05 4.71 -18.06
N ASP A 50 -1.99 3.83 -17.71
CA ASP A 50 -2.02 2.50 -18.30
C ASP A 50 -2.26 2.65 -19.81
N PRO A 51 -1.44 1.99 -20.65
CA PRO A 51 -1.60 2.08 -22.09
C PRO A 51 -2.92 1.44 -22.53
N SER A 52 -3.59 2.07 -23.49
CA SER A 52 -4.78 1.50 -24.13
C SER A 52 -4.43 0.29 -25.01
N LEU A 53 -5.43 -0.54 -25.31
CA LEU A 53 -5.27 -1.69 -26.20
C LEU A 53 -4.72 -1.29 -27.58
N GLU A 54 -5.17 -0.15 -28.12
CA GLU A 54 -4.72 0.38 -29.41
C GLU A 54 -3.25 0.79 -29.38
N GLU A 55 -2.79 1.45 -28.32
CA GLU A 55 -1.38 1.83 -28.15
C GLU A 55 -0.47 0.62 -27.99
N ILE A 56 -0.96 -0.44 -27.34
CA ILE A 56 -0.26 -1.72 -27.23
C ILE A 56 -0.14 -2.34 -28.63
N GLN A 57 -1.24 -2.45 -29.38
CA GLN A 57 -1.24 -3.04 -30.72
C GLN A 57 -0.30 -2.29 -31.67
N LYS A 58 -0.37 -0.96 -31.69
CA LYS A 58 0.51 -0.13 -32.52
C LYS A 58 1.99 -0.33 -32.23
N LYS A 59 2.36 -0.53 -30.95
CA LYS A 59 3.75 -0.83 -30.56
C LYS A 59 4.19 -2.23 -30.98
N LEU A 60 3.28 -3.21 -30.94
CA LEU A 60 3.52 -4.57 -31.43
C LEU A 60 3.74 -4.59 -32.94
N ASP A 61 2.85 -3.95 -33.71
CA ASP A 61 2.94 -3.87 -35.17
C ASP A 61 4.24 -3.17 -35.61
N ALA A 62 4.59 -2.06 -34.95
CA ALA A 62 5.83 -1.35 -35.23
C ALA A 62 7.09 -2.19 -34.92
N ALA A 63 7.02 -3.09 -33.93
CA ALA A 63 8.11 -4.03 -33.65
C ALA A 63 8.17 -5.16 -34.68
N GLU A 64 7.03 -5.62 -35.19
CA GLU A 64 6.94 -6.62 -36.25
C GLU A 64 7.50 -6.10 -37.59
N GLU A 65 7.16 -4.87 -37.98
CA GLU A 65 7.69 -4.25 -39.20
C GLU A 65 9.23 -4.07 -39.16
N ARG A 66 9.81 -3.85 -37.97
CA ARG A 66 11.28 -3.80 -37.82
C ARG A 66 11.96 -5.17 -37.93
N ARG A 67 11.21 -6.27 -37.79
CA ARG A 67 11.73 -7.64 -37.92
C ARG A 67 11.68 -8.16 -39.35
N LYS A 68 10.83 -7.60 -40.20
CA LYS A 68 10.76 -7.89 -41.64
C LYS A 68 11.96 -7.27 -42.37
#